data_AF-A0A7C5TKL9-F1
#
_entry.id   AF-A0A7C5TKL9-F1
#
_cell.length_a   1.000
_cell.length_b   1.000
_cell.length_c   1.000
_cell.angle_alpha   90.00
_cell.angle_beta   90.00
_cell.angle_gamma   90.00
#
_symmetry.space_group_name_H-M   'P 1'
#
loop_
_entity.id
_entity.type
_entity.pdbx_description
1 polymer ?
#
loop_
_entity_poly.entity_id
_entity_poly.type
_entity_poly.pdbx_seq_one_letter_code
_entity_poly.pdbx_strand_id
1 'polypeptide(L)'
;MTDKKLVIGVALPPLIVIAYSLLFKVDPITTLLHLSPCFTLSFFLAYLASNAVASLRDALLAKVPYSVAFKARLLGNAVGLVIPGALGGDLTRAVVYSKSVKLKLDEAFAISTVSAFYDVVIGSLMYLLL
;
A
#
# COMPACT_ATOMS: atom_id res chain seq x y z
N MET A 1 -8.28 -8.96 22.98
CA MET A 1 -9.64 -8.81 22.40
C MET A 1 -9.50 -8.10 21.07
N THR A 2 -9.68 -8.80 19.95
CA THR A 2 -9.63 -8.20 18.62
C THR A 2 -10.83 -7.27 18.48
N ASP A 3 -10.58 -5.99 18.25
CA ASP A 3 -11.63 -4.95 18.19
C ASP A 3 -12.57 -5.26 17.01
N LYS A 4 -13.87 -5.49 17.29
CA LYS A 4 -14.87 -5.87 16.27
C LYS A 4 -14.93 -4.86 15.13
N LYS A 5 -14.59 -3.59 15.40
CA LYS A 5 -14.51 -2.52 14.39
C LYS A 5 -13.37 -2.75 13.41
N LEU A 6 -12.25 -3.30 13.87
CA LEU A 6 -11.09 -3.65 13.04
C LEU A 6 -11.44 -4.80 12.11
N VAL A 7 -12.15 -5.82 12.60
CA VAL A 7 -12.62 -6.95 11.78
C VAL A 7 -13.58 -6.49 10.69
N ILE A 8 -14.51 -5.57 11.01
CA ILE A 8 -15.42 -4.98 10.02
C ILE A 8 -14.66 -4.14 8.99
N GLY A 9 -13.71 -3.30 9.43
CA GLY A 9 -12.87 -2.50 8.54
C GLY A 9 -12.03 -3.36 7.58
N VAL A 10 -11.53 -4.49 8.06
CA VAL A 10 -10.80 -5.52 7.29
C VAL A 10 -11.65 -6.23 6.26
N ALA A 11 -12.85 -6.61 6.65
CA ALA A 11 -13.76 -7.28 5.74
C ALA A 11 -14.34 -6.31 4.70
N LEU A 12 -14.33 -5.00 4.95
CA LEU A 12 -15.04 -4.02 4.15
C LEU A 12 -14.56 -3.96 2.69
N PRO A 13 -13.25 -3.87 2.35
CA PRO A 13 -12.82 -3.79 0.95
C PRO A 13 -13.16 -5.05 0.15
N PRO A 14 -12.88 -6.28 0.62
CA PRO A 14 -13.34 -7.50 -0.04
C PRO A 14 -14.87 -7.58 -0.16
N LEU A 15 -15.61 -7.21 0.89
CA LEU A 15 -17.07 -7.21 0.87
C LEU A 15 -17.65 -6.19 -0.11
N ILE A 16 -17.03 -5.02 -0.23
CA ILE A 16 -17.41 -4.00 -1.23
C ILE A 16 -17.17 -4.54 -2.63
N VAL A 17 -16.02 -5.16 -2.90
CA VAL A 17 -15.73 -5.77 -4.21
C VAL A 17 -16.78 -6.84 -4.54
N ILE A 18 -17.08 -7.74 -3.60
CA ILE A 18 -18.12 -8.78 -3.77
C ILE A 18 -19.49 -8.14 -4.01
N ALA A 19 -19.88 -7.15 -3.20
CA ALA A 19 -21.16 -6.47 -3.34
C ALA A 19 -21.28 -5.76 -4.69
N TYR A 20 -20.24 -5.07 -5.15
CA TYR A 20 -20.21 -4.43 -6.47
C TYR A 20 -20.26 -5.46 -7.61
N SER A 21 -19.50 -6.55 -7.51
CA SER A 21 -19.54 -7.64 -8.48
C SER A 21 -20.94 -8.24 -8.62
N LEU A 22 -21.64 -8.43 -7.50
CA LEU A 22 -23.02 -8.93 -7.49
C LEU A 22 -24.03 -7.89 -8.02
N LEU A 23 -23.92 -6.63 -7.58
CA LEU A 23 -24.84 -5.54 -7.96
C LEU A 23 -24.75 -5.21 -9.46
N PHE A 24 -23.54 -5.09 -9.98
CA PHE A 24 -23.30 -4.71 -11.37
C PHE A 24 -23.13 -5.91 -12.30
N LYS A 25 -23.26 -7.15 -11.77
CA LYS A 25 -23.01 -8.41 -12.50
C LYS A 25 -21.64 -8.41 -13.19
N VAL A 26 -20.66 -7.76 -12.58
CA VAL A 26 -19.28 -7.73 -13.05
C VAL A 26 -18.58 -8.94 -12.46
N ASP A 27 -18.09 -9.82 -13.32
CA ASP A 27 -17.17 -10.87 -12.92
C ASP A 27 -15.73 -10.32 -12.99
N PRO A 28 -15.11 -9.95 -11.86
CA PRO A 28 -13.78 -9.37 -11.85
C PRO A 28 -12.73 -10.39 -12.32
N ILE A 29 -12.96 -11.69 -12.12
CA ILE A 29 -12.05 -12.76 -12.54
C ILE A 29 -12.08 -12.83 -14.07
N THR A 30 -13.26 -12.93 -14.66
CA THR A 30 -13.41 -12.99 -16.12
C THR A 30 -12.98 -11.69 -16.79
N THR A 31 -13.20 -10.53 -16.15
CA THR A 31 -12.70 -9.23 -16.62
C THR A 31 -11.17 -9.18 -16.63
N LEU A 32 -10.51 -9.66 -15.57
CA LEU A 32 -9.05 -9.78 -15.51
C LEU A 32 -8.50 -10.76 -16.55
N LEU A 33 -9.21 -11.85 -16.83
CA LEU A 33 -8.83 -12.84 -17.85
C LEU A 33 -9.02 -12.33 -19.28
N HIS A 34 -9.91 -11.36 -19.51
CA HIS A 34 -10.09 -10.69 -20.80
C HIS A 34 -9.12 -9.52 -21.03
N LEU A 35 -8.43 -9.04 -19.99
CA LEU A 35 -7.33 -8.10 -20.18
C LEU A 35 -6.19 -8.78 -20.94
N SER A 36 -5.53 -8.03 -21.83
CA SER A 36 -4.39 -8.59 -22.55
C SER A 36 -3.30 -9.02 -21.56
N PRO A 37 -2.67 -10.20 -21.74
CA PRO A 37 -1.60 -10.65 -20.85
C PRO A 37 -0.48 -9.61 -20.71
N CYS A 38 -0.20 -8.88 -21.80
CA CYS A 38 0.77 -7.78 -21.81
C CYS A 38 0.36 -6.62 -20.89
N PHE A 39 -0.94 -6.25 -20.86
CA PHE A 39 -1.45 -5.22 -19.96
C PHE A 39 -1.40 -5.67 -18.50
N THR A 40 -1.81 -6.90 -18.21
CA THR A 40 -1.76 -7.45 -16.86
C THR A 40 -0.31 -7.50 -16.35
N LEU A 41 0.62 -7.95 -17.19
CA LEU A 41 2.04 -7.96 -16.87
C LEU A 41 2.59 -6.54 -16.65
N SER A 42 2.25 -5.59 -17.52
CA SER A 42 2.73 -4.21 -17.40
C SER A 42 2.20 -3.54 -16.13
N PHE A 43 0.96 -3.84 -15.71
CA PHE A 43 0.40 -3.39 -14.44
C PHE A 43 1.23 -3.88 -13.25
N PHE A 44 1.53 -5.18 -13.17
CA PHE A 44 2.33 -5.73 -12.07
C PHE A 44 3.77 -5.19 -12.07
N LEU A 45 4.38 -5.05 -13.24
CA LEU A 45 5.71 -4.47 -13.38
C LEU A 45 5.72 -3.00 -12.96
N ALA A 46 4.73 -2.21 -13.38
CA ALA A 46 4.59 -0.81 -12.99
C ALA A 46 4.34 -0.68 -11.47
N TYR A 47 3.52 -1.55 -10.88
CA TYR A 47 3.29 -1.59 -9.44
C TYR A 47 4.59 -1.88 -8.66
N LEU A 48 5.36 -2.90 -9.09
CA LEU A 48 6.64 -3.22 -8.45
C LEU A 48 7.67 -2.10 -8.66
N ALA A 49 7.76 -1.52 -9.86
CA ALA A 49 8.66 -0.41 -10.15
C ALA A 49 8.33 0.84 -9.34
N SER A 50 7.05 1.19 -9.23
CA SER A 50 6.58 2.31 -8.40
C SER A 50 6.98 2.10 -6.93
N ASN A 51 6.74 0.90 -6.40
CA ASN A 51 7.15 0.57 -5.03
C ASN A 51 8.66 0.56 -4.86
N ALA A 52 9.43 0.11 -5.86
CA ALA A 52 10.89 0.13 -5.82
C ALA A 52 11.42 1.57 -5.72
N VAL A 53 10.96 2.47 -6.61
CA VAL A 53 11.35 3.88 -6.61
C VAL A 53 11.00 4.54 -5.27
N ALA A 54 9.78 4.36 -4.80
CA ALA A 54 9.34 4.98 -3.56
C ALA A 54 10.04 4.39 -2.32
N SER A 55 10.50 3.13 -2.39
CA SER A 55 11.30 2.51 -1.33
C SER A 55 12.72 3.06 -1.24
N LEU A 56 13.29 3.62 -2.32
CA LEU A 56 14.56 4.34 -2.24
C LEU A 56 14.42 5.57 -1.34
N ARG A 57 13.35 6.36 -1.53
CA ARG A 57 13.03 7.50 -0.66
C ARG A 57 12.85 7.05 0.79
N ASP A 58 12.06 6.01 1.01
CA ASP A 58 11.79 5.52 2.37
C ASP A 58 13.06 5.03 3.07
N ALA A 59 13.95 4.35 2.34
CA ALA A 59 15.24 3.92 2.86
C ALA A 59 16.10 5.10 3.34
N LEU A 60 16.11 6.19 2.58
CA LEU A 60 16.83 7.42 2.93
C LEU A 60 16.23 8.13 4.13
N LEU A 61 14.89 8.30 4.15
CA LEU A 61 14.19 8.99 5.24
C LEU A 61 14.28 8.22 6.56
N ALA A 62 14.04 6.90 6.53
CA ALA A 62 14.06 6.03 7.70
C ALA A 62 15.45 5.52 8.08
N LYS A 63 16.47 5.79 7.25
CA LYS A 63 17.85 5.29 7.40
C LYS A 63 17.92 3.76 7.55
N VAL A 64 17.06 3.05 6.83
CA VAL A 64 17.01 1.57 6.78
C VAL A 64 17.62 1.08 5.47
N PRO A 65 18.09 -0.18 5.40
CA PRO A 65 18.48 -0.78 4.14
C PRO A 65 17.32 -0.76 3.13
N TYR A 66 17.62 -0.54 1.84
CA TYR A 66 16.61 -0.55 0.77
C TYR A 66 15.73 -1.81 0.78
N SER A 67 16.34 -2.97 1.01
CA SER A 67 15.63 -4.26 1.08
C SER A 67 14.59 -4.30 2.21
N VAL A 68 14.85 -3.63 3.33
CA VAL A 68 13.91 -3.48 4.45
C VAL A 68 12.79 -2.52 4.05
N ALA A 69 13.11 -1.36 3.47
CA ALA A 69 12.12 -0.40 3.01
C ALA A 69 11.16 -1.01 1.98
N PHE A 70 11.69 -1.73 0.99
CA PHE A 70 10.91 -2.37 -0.06
C PHE A 70 9.97 -3.44 0.48
N LYS A 71 10.47 -4.34 1.35
CA LYS A 71 9.62 -5.36 2.00
C LYS A 71 8.55 -4.71 2.89
N ALA A 72 8.92 -3.68 3.66
CA ALA A 72 7.99 -2.96 4.52
C ALA A 72 6.86 -2.33 3.71
N ARG A 73 7.16 -1.82 2.51
CA ARG A 73 6.18 -1.19 1.63
C ARG A 73 5.23 -2.20 1.00
N LEU A 74 5.74 -3.32 0.48
CA LEU A 74 4.89 -4.40 -0.04
C LEU A 74 3.97 -4.96 1.06
N LEU A 75 4.52 -5.17 2.26
CA LEU A 75 3.74 -5.61 3.41
C LEU A 75 2.71 -4.55 3.83
N GLY A 76 3.12 -3.28 3.89
CA GLY A 76 2.24 -2.16 4.21
C GLY A 76 1.08 -2.03 3.22
N ASN A 77 1.32 -2.19 1.91
CA ASN A 77 0.26 -2.18 0.90
C ASN A 77 -0.69 -3.36 1.09
N ALA A 78 -0.17 -4.57 1.35
CA ALA A 78 -1.00 -5.75 1.61
C ALA A 78 -1.86 -5.58 2.87
N VAL A 79 -1.27 -5.04 3.95
CA VAL A 79 -2.02 -4.71 5.17
C VAL A 79 -2.99 -3.56 4.92
N GLY A 80 -2.68 -2.60 4.04
CA GLY A 80 -3.56 -1.50 3.67
C GLY A 80 -4.83 -1.92 2.91
N LEU A 81 -4.82 -3.09 2.25
CA LEU A 81 -6.02 -3.71 1.67
C LEU A 81 -6.99 -4.23 2.74
N VAL A 82 -6.46 -4.45 3.94
CA VAL A 82 -7.13 -5.04 5.09
C VAL A 82 -7.49 -3.88 6.04
N ILE A 83 -6.52 -3.15 6.57
CA ILE A 83 -6.78 -1.98 7.41
C ILE A 83 -6.78 -0.72 6.52
N PRO A 84 -7.96 -0.15 6.19
CA PRO A 84 -8.05 0.96 5.25
C PRO A 84 -7.45 2.24 5.83
N GLY A 85 -7.02 3.11 4.92
CA GLY A 85 -6.45 4.41 5.22
C GLY A 85 -4.95 4.36 5.58
N ALA A 86 -4.42 5.51 6.00
CA ALA A 86 -3.00 5.67 6.34
C ALA A 86 -2.56 4.71 7.46
N LEU A 87 -3.47 4.33 8.37
CA LEU A 87 -3.17 3.48 9.52
C LEU A 87 -2.64 2.09 9.14
N GLY A 88 -3.17 1.44 8.10
CA GLY A 88 -2.72 0.09 7.73
C GLY A 88 -1.30 0.09 7.16
N GLY A 89 -1.09 0.85 6.09
CA GLY A 89 0.19 0.94 5.41
C GLY A 89 1.27 1.60 6.27
N ASP A 90 0.96 2.71 6.93
CA ASP A 90 1.97 3.51 7.62
C ASP A 90 2.40 2.90 8.95
N LEU A 91 1.45 2.35 9.72
CA LEU A 91 1.79 1.68 10.97
C LEU A 91 2.63 0.43 10.70
N THR A 92 2.31 -0.31 9.64
CA THR A 92 3.08 -1.49 9.24
C THR A 92 4.53 -1.12 8.91
N ARG A 93 4.74 -0.07 8.11
CA ARG A 93 6.09 0.43 7.80
C ARG A 93 6.81 0.92 9.07
N ALA A 94 6.12 1.67 9.92
CA ALA A 94 6.67 2.17 11.18
C ALA A 94 7.14 1.05 12.11
N VAL A 95 6.36 -0.01 12.27
CA VAL A 95 6.73 -1.19 13.07
C VAL A 95 7.99 -1.85 12.51
N VAL A 96 8.09 -1.99 11.18
CA VAL A 96 9.27 -2.59 10.54
C VAL A 96 10.50 -1.70 10.76
N TYR A 97 10.40 -0.39 10.52
CA TYR A 97 11.52 0.54 10.67
C TYR A 97 12.00 0.65 12.12
N SER A 98 11.07 0.72 13.08
CA SER A 98 11.38 0.73 14.52
C SER A 98 12.17 -0.51 14.94
N LYS A 99 11.81 -1.69 14.43
CA LYS A 99 12.53 -2.94 14.70
C LYS A 99 13.89 -3.01 14.03
N SER A 100 14.05 -2.43 12.84
CA SER A 100 15.29 -2.53 12.07
C SER A 100 16.39 -1.57 12.51
N VAL A 101 16.05 -0.33 12.88
CA VAL A 101 17.05 0.73 13.17
C VAL A 101 16.93 1.24 14.62
N LYS A 102 16.11 0.60 15.46
CA LYS A 102 15.82 1.02 16.84
C LYS A 102 15.25 2.45 16.94
N LEU A 103 14.58 2.92 15.88
CA LEU A 103 13.80 4.16 15.94
C LEU A 103 12.65 3.97 16.94
N LYS A 104 12.29 5.04 17.65
CA LYS A 104 11.05 5.02 18.42
C LYS A 104 9.85 4.91 17.46
N LEU A 105 8.78 4.30 17.92
CA LEU A 105 7.63 3.98 17.07
C LEU A 105 6.93 5.23 16.54
N ASP A 106 6.83 6.28 17.36
CA ASP A 106 6.31 7.60 17.01
C ASP A 106 7.15 8.27 15.91
N GLU A 107 8.48 8.25 16.03
CA GLU A 107 9.40 8.75 15.01
C GLU A 107 9.27 7.98 13.70
N ALA A 108 9.24 6.64 13.77
CA ALA A 108 9.08 5.78 12.61
C ALA A 108 7.72 5.98 11.92
N PHE A 109 6.67 6.24 12.70
CA PHE A 109 5.34 6.55 12.19
C PHE A 109 5.30 7.90 11.48
N ALA A 110 5.88 8.94 12.08
CA ALA A 110 5.99 10.25 11.45
C ALA A 110 6.72 10.18 10.09
N ILE A 111 7.82 9.43 10.02
CA ILE A 111 8.57 9.20 8.76
C ILE A 111 7.69 8.50 7.72
N SER A 112 6.94 7.47 8.13
CA SER A 112 6.04 6.77 7.21
C SER A 112 4.91 7.67 6.70
N THR A 113 4.35 8.52 7.56
CA THR A 113 3.30 9.47 7.17
C THR A 113 3.83 10.52 6.21
N VAL A 114 5.04 11.05 6.42
CA VAL A 114 5.71 11.95 5.47
C VAL A 114 5.92 11.27 4.12
N SER A 115 6.33 10.00 4.12
CA SER A 115 6.45 9.20 2.92
C SER A 115 5.11 9.08 2.16
N ALA A 116 4.01 8.77 2.86
CA ALA A 116 2.68 8.72 2.26
C ALA A 116 2.22 10.08 1.70
N PHE A 117 2.54 11.19 2.40
CA PHE A 117 2.27 12.54 1.92
C PHE A 117 2.96 12.82 0.57
N TYR A 118 4.23 12.44 0.42
CA TYR A 118 4.92 12.58 -0.87
C TYR A 118 4.24 11.79 -1.99
N ASP A 119 3.72 10.60 -1.71
CA ASP A 119 3.02 9.79 -2.72
C ASP A 119 1.76 10.49 -3.22
N VAL A 120 1.00 11.10 -2.31
CA VAL A 120 -0.21 11.86 -2.66
C VAL A 120 0.14 13.12 -3.43
N VAL A 121 1.10 13.92 -2.96
CA VAL A 121 1.46 15.20 -3.59
C VAL A 121 2.05 14.97 -4.98
N ILE A 122 3.06 14.11 -5.10
CA ILE A 122 3.70 13.85 -6.38
C ILE A 122 2.73 13.15 -7.33
N GLY A 123 1.94 12.18 -6.84
CA GLY A 123 0.91 11.53 -7.63
C GLY A 123 -0.10 12.52 -8.19
N SER A 124 -0.57 13.46 -7.36
CA SER A 124 -1.51 14.51 -7.79
C SER A 124 -0.89 15.44 -8.82
N LEU A 125 0.36 15.86 -8.63
CA LEU A 125 1.07 16.73 -9.58
C LEU A 125 1.31 16.04 -10.92
N MET A 126 1.68 14.75 -10.91
CA MET A 126 1.84 13.98 -12.14
C MET A 126 0.51 13.83 -12.89
N TYR A 127 -0.61 13.73 -12.17
CA TYR A 127 -1.93 13.67 -12.78
C TYR A 127 -2.31 14.98 -13.50
N LEU A 128 -1.86 16.13 -13.01
CA LEU A 128 -2.08 17.44 -13.66
C LEU A 128 -1.25 17.62 -14.95
N LEU A 129 -0.21 16.80 -15.14
CA LEU A 129 0.65 16.85 -16.33
C LEU A 129 0.18 15.90 -17.44
N LEU A 130 -0.83 15.08 -17.18
CA LEU A 130 -1.49 14.17 -18.12
C LEU A 130 -2.72 14.83 -18.75
#